data_AF-A0A920QBM0-F1
#
_entry.id   AF-A0A920QBM0-F1
#
_cell.length_a   1.000
_cell.length_b   1.000
_cell.length_c   1.000
_cell.angle_alpha   90.00
_cell.angle_beta   90.00
_cell.angle_gamma   90.00
#
_symmetry.space_group_name_H-M   'P 1'
#
loop_
_entity.id
_entity.type
_entity.pdbx_description
1 polymer ?
#
loop_
_entity_poly.entity_id
_entity_poly.type
_entity_poly.pdbx_seq_one_letter_code
_entity_poly.pdbx_strand_id
1 'polypeptide(L)' 'MSHTVNHESILGKFPGTNWDQEAGALIVPAVQAKEIATWLRDNDAFLLDYCSNVTGVDYLECEVKEKVTKEDGTVET' A
#
# COMPACT_ATOMS: atom_id res chain seq x y z
N MET A 1 -13.33 -14.44 -14.43
CA MET A 1 -11.95 -14.18 -14.89
C MET A 1 -11.25 -13.48 -13.74
N SER A 2 -10.31 -14.13 -13.06
CA SER A 2 -9.43 -13.44 -12.12
C SER A 2 -8.39 -12.72 -12.98
N HIS A 3 -8.50 -11.40 -13.12
CA HIS A 3 -7.45 -10.61 -13.74
C HIS A 3 -6.40 -10.34 -12.68
N THR A 4 -5.20 -10.90 -12.84
CA THR A 4 -4.06 -10.52 -12.00
C THR A 4 -3.77 -9.04 -12.23
N VAL A 5 -3.94 -8.23 -11.20
CA VAL A 5 -3.59 -6.80 -11.23
C VAL A 5 -2.08 -6.69 -11.12
N ASN A 6 -1.44 -6.00 -12.06
CA ASN A 6 0.00 -5.73 -11.99
C ASN A 6 0.24 -4.52 -11.08
N HIS A 7 0.99 -4.73 -9.99
CA HIS A 7 1.34 -3.70 -9.02
C HIS A 7 2.79 -3.17 -9.17
N GLU A 8 3.59 -3.73 -10.08
CA GLU A 8 5.02 -3.43 -10.19
C GLU A 8 5.30 -1.96 -10.50
N SER A 9 4.46 -1.34 -11.33
CA SER A 9 4.63 0.06 -11.75
C SER A 9 4.51 1.05 -10.58
N ILE A 10 3.60 0.79 -9.63
CA ILE A 10 3.42 1.63 -8.44
C ILE A 10 4.43 1.28 -7.34
N LEU A 11 4.67 -0.02 -7.11
CA LEU A 11 5.59 -0.49 -6.07
C LEU A 11 7.05 -0.12 -6.39
N GLY A 12 7.45 -0.14 -7.66
CA GLY A 12 8.79 0.27 -8.08
C GLY A 12 8.99 1.79 -8.08
N LYS A 13 7.91 2.57 -8.18
CA LYS A 13 7.98 4.04 -8.28
C LYS A 13 8.01 4.74 -6.92
N PHE A 14 7.30 4.21 -5.93
CA PHE A 14 7.14 4.85 -4.62
C PHE A 14 7.73 3.97 -3.51
N PRO A 15 8.95 4.27 -3.03
CA PRO A 15 9.56 3.52 -1.93
C PRO A 15 8.72 3.57 -0.66
N GLY A 16 8.61 2.43 0.02
CA GLY A 16 7.82 2.27 1.23
C GLY A 16 6.33 1.99 0.99
N THR A 17 5.89 1.95 -0.26
CA THR A 17 4.57 1.45 -0.63
C THR A 17 4.58 -0.08 -0.70
N ASN A 18 3.51 -0.72 -0.25
CA ASN A 18 3.31 -2.17 -0.38
C ASN A 18 1.86 -2.50 -0.76
N TRP A 19 1.65 -3.73 -1.24
CA TRP A 19 0.34 -4.24 -1.57
C TRP A 19 -0.12 -5.22 -0.49
N ASP A 20 -1.23 -4.89 0.18
CA ASP A 20 -1.92 -5.80 1.07
C ASP A 20 -2.89 -6.66 0.25
N GLN A 21 -2.50 -7.93 0.06
CA GLN A 21 -3.26 -8.90 -0.73
C GLN A 21 -4.60 -9.28 -0.09
N GLU A 22 -4.71 -9.26 1.24
CA GLU A 22 -5.92 -9.63 1.96
C GLU A 22 -6.93 -8.49 1.92
N ALA A 23 -6.47 -7.27 2.17
CA ALA A 23 -7.31 -6.08 2.11
C ALA A 23 -7.59 -5.61 0.67
N GLY A 24 -6.82 -6.06 -0.32
CA GLY A 24 -6.86 -5.54 -1.68
C GLY A 24 -6.51 -4.05 -1.71
N ALA A 25 -5.53 -3.65 -0.89
CA ALA A 25 -5.24 -2.25 -0.61
C ALA A 25 -3.77 -1.89 -0.90
N LEU A 26 -3.57 -0.70 -1.44
CA LEU A 26 -2.24 -0.10 -1.54
C LEU A 26 -1.93 0.65 -0.25
N ILE A 27 -0.96 0.17 0.50
CA ILE A 27 -0.52 0.81 1.75
C ILE A 27 0.59 1.79 1.40
N VAL A 28 0.41 3.07 1.75
CA VAL A 28 1.30 4.16 1.33
C VAL A 28 1.87 4.94 2.52
N PRO A 29 3.11 5.45 2.43
CA PRO A 29 3.62 6.38 3.43
C PRO A 29 2.82 7.68 3.45
N ALA A 30 2.44 8.15 4.64
CA ALA A 30 1.60 9.34 4.80
C ALA A 30 2.19 10.58 4.10
N VAL A 31 3.51 10.76 4.16
CA VAL A 31 4.23 11.88 3.52
C VAL A 31 4.18 11.85 1.99
N GLN A 32 3.93 10.68 1.38
CA GLN A 32 3.84 10.49 -0.07
C GLN A 32 2.37 10.38 -0.57
N ALA A 33 1.39 10.30 0.33
CA ALA A 33 0.00 9.97 -0.02
C ALA A 33 -0.60 10.88 -1.11
N LYS A 34 -0.36 12.19 -1.04
CA LYS A 34 -0.85 13.16 -2.03
C LYS A 34 -0.21 12.94 -3.41
N GLU A 35 1.09 12.70 -3.46
CA GLU A 35 1.83 12.48 -4.70
C GLU A 35 1.35 11.20 -5.38
N ILE A 36 1.22 10.13 -4.61
CA ILE A 36 0.73 8.83 -5.10
C ILE A 36 -0.71 8.94 -5.62
N ALA A 37 -1.59 9.61 -4.88
CA ALA A 37 -2.98 9.82 -5.31
C ALA A 37 -3.06 10.64 -6.62
N THR A 38 -2.21 11.66 -6.76
CA THR A 38 -2.13 12.47 -7.99
C THR A 38 -1.66 11.62 -9.16
N TRP A 39 -0.63 10.80 -8.96
CA TRP A 39 -0.12 9.91 -10.02
C TRP A 39 -1.14 8.85 -10.43
N LEU A 40 -1.84 8.23 -9.48
CA LEU A 40 -2.89 7.25 -9.76
C LEU A 40 -4.05 7.85 -10.57
N ARG A 41 -4.38 9.12 -10.32
CA ARG A 41 -5.38 9.88 -11.06
C ARG A 41 -4.93 10.20 -12.48
N ASP A 42 -3.69 10.67 -12.64
CA ASP A 42 -3.20 11.24 -13.91
C ASP A 42 -2.53 10.22 -14.83
N ASN A 43 -2.18 9.03 -14.33
CA ASN A 43 -1.51 8.00 -15.12
C ASN A 43 -2.49 7.32 -16.08
N ASP A 44 -2.17 7.35 -17.38
CA ASP A 44 -2.99 6.78 -18.46
C ASP A 44 -3.37 5.30 -18.30
N ALA A 45 -2.57 4.52 -17.57
CA ALA A 45 -2.86 3.10 -17.32
C ALA A 45 -3.91 2.87 -16.22
N PHE A 46 -4.15 3.87 -15.35
CA PHE A 46 -5.04 3.74 -14.20
C PHE A 46 -6.24 4.68 -14.29
N LEU A 47 -6.00 5.97 -14.53
CA LEU A 47 -7.02 7.03 -14.64
C LEU A 47 -8.07 6.98 -13.52
N LEU A 48 -7.61 6.85 -12.26
CA LEU A 48 -8.49 6.83 -11.09
C LEU A 48 -8.99 8.25 -10.76
N ASP A 49 -9.87 8.77 -11.60
CA ASP A 49 -10.42 10.13 -11.52
C ASP A 49 -11.64 10.26 -10.58
N TYR A 50 -12.18 9.14 -10.12
CA TYR A 50 -13.29 9.08 -9.17
C TYR A 50 -12.84 8.59 -7.78
N CYS A 51 -13.11 9.40 -6.76
CA CYS A 51 -12.94 9.04 -5.35
C CYS A 51 -14.31 8.77 -4.73
N SER A 52 -14.59 7.51 -4.40
CA SER A 52 -15.90 7.09 -3.89
C SER A 52 -16.17 7.55 -2.46
N ASN A 53 -15.15 7.51 -1.59
CA ASN A 53 -15.21 7.97 -0.21
C ASN A 53 -13.81 8.36 0.30
N VAL A 54 -13.80 9.08 1.42
CA VAL A 54 -12.62 9.26 2.27
C VAL A 54 -13.07 9.00 3.69
N THR A 55 -12.42 8.05 4.36
CA THR A 55 -12.75 7.68 5.74
C THR A 55 -11.46 7.61 6.57
N GLY A 56 -11.56 8.02 7.83
CA GLY A 56 -10.49 7.87 8.82
C GLY A 56 -10.93 6.85 9.87
N VAL A 57 -10.03 5.94 10.23
CA VAL A 57 -10.24 4.97 11.32
C VAL A 57 -9.28 5.32 12.44
N ASP A 58 -9.82 5.61 13.61
CA ASP A 58 -9.04 5.83 14.83
C ASP A 58 -8.82 4.48 15.52
N TYR A 59 -7.59 3.98 15.47
CA TYR A 59 -7.21 2.73 16.11
C TYR A 59 -6.71 3.02 17.53
N LEU A 60 -7.07 2.16 18.49
CA LEU A 60 -6.44 2.19 19.81
C LEU A 60 -4.93 2.02 19.67
N GLU A 61 -4.17 2.65 20.57
CA GLU A 61 -2.72 2.44 20.65
C GLU A 61 -2.42 0.94 20.72
N CYS A 62 -1.61 0.46 19.78
CA CYS A 62 -1.19 -0.93 19.70
C CYS A 62 0.33 -1.00 19.62
N GLU A 63 0.94 -1.91 20.38
CA GLU A 63 2.31 -2.31 20.15
C GLU A 63 2.36 -3.20 18.91
N VAL A 64 2.78 -2.63 17.78
CA VAL A 64 3.09 -3.41 16.58
C VAL A 64 4.50 -3.98 16.73
N LYS A 65 4.58 -5.27 17.02
CA LYS A 65 5.85 -6.00 17.04
C LYS A 65 6.30 -6.28 15.60
N GLU A 66 7.42 -5.68 15.22
CA GLU A 66 8.06 -5.94 13.94
C GLU A 66 8.63 -7.37 13.95
N LYS A 67 8.06 -8.26 13.12
CA LYS A 67 8.63 -9.60 12.93
C LYS A 67 9.85 -9.50 12.03
N VAL A 68 11.03 -9.62 12.61
CA VAL A 68 12.28 -9.74 11.85
C VAL A 68 12.58 -11.22 11.68
N THR A 69 12.53 -11.70 10.42
CA THR A 69 13.04 -13.02 10.07
C THR A 69 14.54 -12.93 9.86
N LYS A 70 15.30 -13.62 10.69
CA LYS A 70 16.77 -13.72 10.56
C LYS A 70 17.16 -14.68 9.43
N GLU A 71 18.40 -14.58 8.98
CA GLU A 71 18.96 -15.40 7.89
C GLU A 71 18.94 -16.92 8.18
N ASP A 72 18.84 -17.32 9.45
CA ASP A 72 18.70 -18.71 9.89
C ASP A 72 17.25 -19.22 9.94
N GLY A 73 16.29 -18.40 9.50
CA GLY A 73 14.86 -18.71 9.48
C GLY A 73 14.17 -18.53 10.84
N THR A 74 14.86 -18.01 11.87
CA THR A 74 14.23 -17.70 13.15
C THR A 74 13.45 -16.39 13.06
N VAL A 75 12.25 -16.37 13.65
CA VAL A 75 11.38 -15.19 13.75
C VAL A 75 11.48 -14.67 15.17
N GLU A 76 12.09 -13.50 15.36
CA GLU A 76 12.01 -12.77 16.63
C GLU A 76 10.74 -11.91 16.66
N THR A 77 10.09 -11.88 17.83
CA THR A 77 8.82 -11.18 18.09
C THR A 77 8.99 -10.18 19.22
#